data_AF-A0A7J3QA02-F1
#
_entry.id   AF-A0A7J3QA02-F1
#
_cell.length_a   1.000
_cell.length_b   1.000
_cell.length_c   1.000
_cell.angle_alpha   90.00
_cell.angle_beta   90.00
_cell.angle_gamma   90.00
#
_symmetry.space_group_name_H-M   'P 1'
#
loop_
_entity.id
_entity.type
_entity.pdbx_description
1 polymer ?
#
loop_
_entity_poly.entity_id
_entity_poly.type
_entity_poly.pdbx_seq_one_letter_code
_entity_poly.pdbx_strand_id
1 'polypeptide(L)'
;MTRDRVIGGLLLAASVAIVVIYGWLVFLTDYYLLVLKLTGFIAIAGVFGILGWIGYTLATTPPPKPIEEIEKEIEEELKKLESETKSATLQTETQRTSSS
;
A
#
# COMPACT_ATOMS: atom_id res chain seq x y z
N MET A 1 20.53 16.23 -0.90
CA MET A 1 21.38 15.91 0.27
C MET A 1 20.99 16.66 1.55
N THR A 2 20.51 17.91 1.50
CA THR A 2 20.00 18.65 2.69
C THR A 2 18.52 18.43 2.99
N ARG A 3 17.68 18.20 1.97
CA ARG A 3 16.24 18.01 2.15
C ARG A 3 15.91 16.78 3.01
N ASP A 4 16.60 15.68 2.77
CA ASP A 4 16.40 14.42 3.49
C ASP A 4 16.78 14.56 4.97
N ARG A 5 17.82 15.33 5.28
CA ARG A 5 18.23 15.63 6.67
C ARG A 5 17.25 16.56 7.38
N VAL A 6 16.67 17.53 6.67
CA VAL A 6 15.65 18.43 7.24
C VAL A 6 14.38 17.66 7.54
N ILE A 7 13.94 16.78 6.63
CA ILE A 7 12.75 15.94 6.83
C ILE A 7 12.98 14.98 8.00
N GLY A 8 14.15 14.33 8.06
CA GLY A 8 14.52 13.45 9.17
C GLY A 8 14.60 14.20 10.51
N GLY A 9 15.20 15.40 10.54
CA GLY A 9 15.27 16.23 11.73
C GLY A 9 13.90 16.73 12.20
N LEU A 10 13.01 17.10 11.27
CA LEU A 10 11.65 17.52 11.58
C LEU A 10 10.81 16.37 12.12
N LEU A 11 10.93 15.17 11.53
CA LEU A 11 10.30 13.95 12.05
C LEU A 11 10.78 13.60 13.45
N LEU A 12 12.09 13.72 13.70
CA LEU A 12 12.66 13.46 15.03
C LEU A 12 12.16 14.47 16.06
N ALA A 13 12.18 15.77 15.73
CA ALA A 13 11.66 16.81 16.61
C ALA A 13 10.17 16.65 16.89
N ALA A 14 9.36 16.34 15.86
CA ALA A 14 7.93 16.09 16.00
C ALA A 14 7.66 14.85 16.87
N SER A 15 8.41 13.76 16.67
CA SER A 15 8.29 12.55 17.47
C SER A 15 8.60 12.82 18.94
N VAL A 16 9.72 13.51 19.23
CA VAL A 16 10.10 13.88 20.59
C VAL A 16 9.03 14.78 21.23
N ALA A 17 8.52 15.77 20.49
CA ALA A 17 7.47 16.66 20.99
C ALA A 17 6.19 15.88 21.35
N ILE A 18 5.76 14.94 20.51
CA ILE A 18 4.58 14.10 20.77
C ILE A 18 4.78 13.26 22.03
N VAL A 19 5.95 12.65 22.22
CA VAL A 19 6.26 11.84 23.42
C VAL A 19 6.22 12.70 24.69
N VAL A 20 6.80 13.90 24.65
CA VAL A 20 6.81 14.81 25.80
C VAL A 20 5.39 15.28 26.14
N ILE A 21 4.60 15.69 25.14
CA ILE A 21 3.22 16.13 25.34
C ILE A 21 2.35 14.99 25.88
N TYR A 22 2.48 13.79 25.30
CA TYR A 22 1.73 12.61 25.76
C TYR A 22 2.10 12.23 27.20
N GLY A 23 3.40 12.19 27.52
CA GLY A 23 3.87 11.95 28.88
C GLY A 23 3.33 12.98 29.86
N TRP A 24 3.35 14.26 29.51
CA TRP A 24 2.78 15.32 30.33
C TRP A 24 1.27 15.11 30.58
N LEU A 25 0.50 14.79 29.54
CA LEU A 25 -0.95 14.57 29.65
C LEU A 25 -1.30 13.36 30.52
N VAL A 26 -0.48 12.31 30.46
CA VAL A 26 -0.71 11.07 31.23
C VAL A 26 -0.25 11.19 32.68
N PHE A 27 0.88 11.85 32.95
CA PHE A 27 1.46 11.86 34.30
C PHE A 27 1.09 13.08 35.14
N LEU A 28 0.82 14.24 34.53
CA LEU A 28 0.64 15.51 35.26
C LEU A 28 -0.79 16.05 35.21
N THR A 29 -1.71 15.35 34.56
CA THR A 29 -3.09 15.82 34.37
C THR A 29 -4.10 14.82 34.93
N ASP A 30 -5.18 15.30 35.55
CA ASP A 30 -6.25 14.46 36.12
C ASP A 30 -7.01 13.63 35.06
N TYR A 31 -6.85 13.97 33.78
CA TYR A 31 -7.44 13.25 32.65
C TYR A 31 -6.69 11.96 32.27
N TYR A 32 -5.67 11.55 33.04
CA TYR A 32 -4.83 10.38 32.74
C TYR A 32 -5.65 9.11 32.41
N LEU A 33 -6.72 8.84 33.16
CA LEU A 33 -7.59 7.68 32.90
C LEU A 33 -8.29 7.78 31.55
N LEU A 34 -8.73 8.97 31.15
CA LEU A 34 -9.38 9.18 29.86
C LEU A 34 -8.38 9.01 28.71
N VAL A 35 -7.18 9.55 28.85
CA VAL A 35 -6.10 9.43 27.86
C VAL A 35 -5.64 7.97 27.70
N LEU A 36 -5.45 7.25 28.81
CA LEU A 36 -5.08 5.83 28.80
C LEU A 36 -6.19 4.95 28.22
N LYS A 37 -7.46 5.22 28.54
CA LYS A 37 -8.60 4.52 27.93
C LYS A 37 -8.65 4.74 26.42
N LEU A 38 -8.44 5.97 25.97
CA LEU A 38 -8.48 6.31 24.56
C LEU A 38 -7.34 5.63 23.79
N THR A 39 -6.12 5.67 24.31
CA THR A 39 -4.98 5.00 23.67
C THR A 39 -5.10 3.48 23.68
N GLY A 40 -5.57 2.88 24.77
CA GLY A 40 -5.89 1.46 24.83
C GLY A 40 -6.97 1.07 23.81
N PHE A 41 -8.04 1.88 23.70
CA PHE A 41 -9.09 1.68 22.70
C PHE A 41 -8.54 1.77 21.27
N ILE A 42 -7.73 2.78 20.95
CA ILE A 42 -7.12 2.93 19.63
C ILE A 42 -6.19 1.75 19.31
N ALA A 43 -5.42 1.26 20.27
CA ALA A 43 -4.57 0.08 20.08
C ALA A 43 -5.39 -1.16 19.72
N ILE A 44 -6.47 -1.42 20.48
CA ILE A 44 -7.38 -2.54 20.21
C ILE A 44 -8.11 -2.35 18.88
N ALA A 45 -8.65 -1.15 18.61
CA ALA A 45 -9.34 -0.82 17.38
C ALA A 45 -8.42 -0.93 16.14
N GLY A 46 -7.12 -0.63 16.28
CA GLY A 46 -6.14 -0.85 15.21
C GLY A 46 -5.96 -2.33 14.89
N VAL A 47 -5.76 -3.17 15.92
CA VAL A 47 -5.62 -4.63 15.75
C VAL A 47 -6.89 -5.24 15.15
N PHE A 48 -8.05 -4.94 15.75
CA PHE A 48 -9.34 -5.46 15.27
C PHE A 48 -9.77 -4.83 13.94
N GLY A 49 -9.34 -3.62 13.63
CA GLY A 49 -9.55 -2.99 12.33
C GLY A 49 -8.83 -3.76 11.22
N ILE A 50 -7.58 -4.16 11.46
CA ILE A 50 -6.82 -5.01 10.53
C ILE A 50 -7.47 -6.40 10.42
N LEU A 51 -7.79 -7.05 11.53
CA LEU A 51 -8.46 -8.35 11.53
C LEU A 51 -9.82 -8.29 10.83
N GLY A 52 -10.59 -7.23 11.07
CA GLY A 52 -11.87 -6.98 10.44
C GLY A 52 -11.74 -6.74 8.94
N TRP A 53 -10.71 -6.01 8.50
CA TRP A 53 -10.41 -5.85 7.08
C TRP A 53 -10.04 -7.19 6.41
N ILE A 54 -9.17 -7.98 7.05
CA ILE A 54 -8.81 -9.31 6.54
C ILE A 54 -10.05 -10.22 6.49
N GLY A 55 -10.83 -10.26 7.57
CA GLY A 55 -12.08 -11.03 7.63
C GLY A 55 -13.08 -10.57 6.57
N TYR A 56 -13.18 -9.26 6.32
CA TYR A 56 -14.00 -8.69 5.25
C TYR A 56 -13.53 -9.19 3.89
N THR A 57 -12.24 -9.13 3.58
CA THR A 57 -11.71 -9.65 2.32
C THR A 57 -11.97 -11.14 2.16
N LEU A 58 -11.74 -11.98 3.18
CA LEU A 58 -12.01 -13.42 3.11
C LEU A 58 -13.49 -13.75 2.93
N ALA A 59 -14.38 -13.01 3.59
CA ALA A 59 -15.82 -13.20 3.48
C ALA A 59 -16.38 -12.74 2.13
N THR A 60 -15.71 -11.77 1.48
CA THR A 60 -16.16 -11.17 0.22
C THR A 60 -15.37 -11.65 -0.99
N THR A 61 -14.27 -12.38 -0.81
CA THR A 61 -13.61 -13.10 -1.89
C THR A 61 -14.34 -14.42 -2.12
N PRO A 62 -15.07 -14.58 -3.24
CA PRO A 62 -15.54 -15.89 -3.66
C PRO A 62 -14.33 -16.82 -3.81
N PRO A 63 -14.49 -18.12 -3.52
CA PRO A 63 -13.41 -19.09 -3.56
C PRO A 63 -12.61 -18.94 -4.86
N PRO A 64 -11.28 -18.93 -4.78
CA PRO A 64 -10.41 -18.67 -5.92
C PRO A 64 -10.86 -19.54 -7.10
N LYS A 65 -11.12 -18.89 -8.24
CA LYS A 65 -11.54 -19.58 -9.47
C LYS A 65 -10.51 -20.68 -9.81
N PRO A 66 -10.93 -21.81 -10.41
CA PRO A 66 -10.02 -22.88 -10.82
C PRO A 66 -8.84 -22.31 -11.61
N ILE A 67 -7.63 -22.71 -11.22
CA ILE A 67 -6.36 -22.18 -11.73
C ILE A 67 -6.29 -22.26 -13.27
N GLU A 68 -6.96 -23.25 -13.87
CA GLU A 68 -7.04 -23.48 -15.31
C GLU A 68 -7.68 -22.33 -16.13
N GLU A 69 -8.65 -21.60 -15.56
CA GLU A 69 -9.28 -20.47 -16.28
C GLU A 69 -8.37 -19.23 -16.26
N ILE A 70 -7.69 -19.00 -15.14
CA ILE A 70 -6.76 -17.87 -14.94
C ILE A 70 -5.52 -18.05 -15.82
N GLU A 71 -5.01 -19.28 -15.93
CA GLU A 71 -3.86 -19.60 -16.77
C GLU A 71 -4.18 -19.41 -18.27
N LYS A 72 -5.39 -19.79 -18.70
CA LYS A 72 -5.85 -19.56 -20.08
C LYS A 72 -6.08 -18.08 -20.43
N GLU A 73 -6.69 -17.30 -19.53
CA GLU A 73 -6.88 -15.86 -19.75
C GLU A 73 -5.53 -15.13 -19.82
N ILE A 74 -4.58 -15.47 -18.95
CA ILE A 74 -3.21 -14.90 -18.96
C ILE A 74 -2.46 -15.30 -20.24
N GLU A 75 -2.56 -16.56 -20.65
CA GLU A 75 -1.90 -17.04 -21.87
C GLU A 75 -2.48 -16.39 -23.14
N GLU A 76 -3.80 -16.16 -23.20
CA GLU A 76 -4.44 -15.40 -24.28
C GLU A 76 -4.00 -13.93 -24.31
N GLU A 77 -3.94 -13.25 -23.16
CA GLU A 77 -3.47 -11.86 -23.09
C GLU A 77 -1.98 -11.73 -23.48
N LEU A 78 -1.11 -12.63 -23.01
CA LEU A 78 0.30 -12.66 -23.40
C LEU A 78 0.47 -12.86 -24.91
N LYS A 79 -0.31 -13.79 -25.49
CA LYS A 79 -0.23 -14.09 -26.93
C LYS A 79 -0.70 -12.91 -27.78
N LYS A 80 -1.72 -12.17 -27.32
CA LYS A 80 -2.14 -10.92 -27.95
C LYS A 80 -1.05 -9.86 -27.89
N LEU A 81 -0.48 -9.62 -26.71
CA LEU A 81 0.60 -8.64 -26.50
C LEU A 81 1.83 -8.95 -27.35
N GLU A 82 2.21 -10.22 -27.46
CA GLU A 82 3.32 -10.66 -28.31
C GLU A 82 3.00 -10.44 -29.81
N SER A 83 1.78 -10.75 -30.24
CA SER A 83 1.34 -10.52 -31.62
C SER A 83 1.32 -9.03 -31.98
N GLU A 84 0.90 -8.17 -31.06
CA GLU A 84 0.81 -6.71 -31.25
C GLU A 84 2.20 -6.08 -31.26
N THR A 85 3.09 -6.53 -30.36
CA THR A 85 4.51 -6.12 -30.32
C THR A 85 5.26 -6.53 -31.58
N LYS A 86 5.05 -7.77 -32.04
CA LYS A 86 5.68 -8.29 -33.28
C LYS A 86 5.16 -7.55 -34.51
N SER A 87 3.86 -7.25 -34.55
CA SER A 87 3.24 -6.47 -35.63
C SER A 87 3.72 -5.01 -35.64
N ALA A 88 3.91 -4.38 -34.48
CA ALA A 88 4.45 -3.04 -34.35
C ALA A 88 5.94 -2.97 -34.77
N THR A 89 6.72 -3.99 -34.43
CA THR A 89 8.15 -4.09 -34.79
C THR A 89 8.32 -4.29 -36.30
N LEU A 90 7.54 -5.18 -36.91
CA LEU A 90 7.55 -5.43 -38.36
C LEU A 90 7.10 -4.20 -39.17
N GLN A 91 6.12 -3.44 -38.69
CA GLN A 91 5.70 -2.19 -39.32
C GLN A 91 6.77 -1.10 -39.22
N THR A 92 7.45 -1.00 -38.08
CA THR A 92 8.54 -0.03 -37.86
C THR A 92 9.77 -0.35 -38.73
N GLU A 93 10.06 -1.63 -38.95
CA GLU A 93 11.18 -2.09 -39.78
C GLU A 93 10.89 -1.95 -41.30
N THR A 94 9.64 -2.18 -41.72
CA THR A 94 9.19 -1.98 -43.11
C THR A 94 9.13 -0.49 -43.50
N GLN A 95 8.82 0.41 -42.55
CA GLN A 95 8.89 1.86 -42.79
C GLN A 95 10.33 2.40 -42.88
N ARG A 96 11.29 1.80 -42.17
CA ARG A 96 12.70 2.21 -42.24
C ARG A 96 13.40 1.74 -43.52
N THR A 97 12.98 0.62 -44.10
CA THR A 97 13.59 0.06 -45.32
C THR A 97 12.99 0.60 -46.61
N SER A 98 11.79 1.19 -46.58
CA SER A 98 11.16 1.84 -47.76
C SER A 98 11.48 3.34 -47.91
N SER A 99 12.20 3.93 -46.95
CA SER A 99 12.60 5.35 -46.94
C SER A 99 14.10 5.58 -47.19
N SER A 100 14.87 4.54 -47.53
CA SER A 100 16.26 4.60 -48.04
C SER A 100 16.31 4.13 -49.49
#